data_AF-A0A5C6M4S7-F1
#
_entry.id   AF-A0A5C6M4S7-F1
#
_cell.length_a   1.000
_cell.length_b   1.000
_cell.length_c   1.000
_cell.angle_alpha   90.00
_cell.angle_beta   90.00
_cell.angle_gamma   90.00
#
_symmetry.space_group_name_H-M   'P 1'
#
loop_
_entity.id
_entity.type
_entity.pdbx_description
1 polymer ?
#
loop_
_entity_poly.entity_id
_entity_poly.type
_entity_poly.pdbx_seq_one_letter_code
_entity_poly.pdbx_strand_id
1 'polypeptide(L)'
;MAGLTPADYERIVPFEALLDRIVTERQQEWRQFRRRLHRQPELSGAEILTTQIICSQLRSLGLQPQVTSRGVGCFADLSTGPACDDLPLIAIRADIDGLPLQDRKQAEYSSTCPGKAHACGHDVHTTIALAVAEMV
;
A
#
# COMPACT_ATOMS: atom_id res chain seq x y z
N MET A 1 21.04 -29.17 8.95
CA MET A 1 19.92 -28.48 8.28
C MET A 1 19.79 -29.08 6.89
N ALA A 2 18.82 -29.97 6.65
CA ALA A 2 18.61 -30.51 5.30
C ALA A 2 18.02 -29.38 4.42
N GLY A 3 18.73 -29.03 3.35
CA GLY A 3 18.25 -28.04 2.38
C GLY A 3 17.03 -28.54 1.61
N LEU A 4 16.21 -27.60 1.15
CA LEU A 4 15.04 -27.91 0.32
C LEU A 4 15.49 -28.62 -0.97
N THR A 5 14.75 -29.66 -1.35
CA THR A 5 14.96 -30.40 -2.59
C THR A 5 14.22 -29.73 -3.75
N PRO A 6 14.61 -29.96 -5.01
CA PRO A 6 13.85 -29.47 -6.17
C PRO A 6 12.37 -29.88 -6.17
N ALA A 7 12.05 -31.08 -5.64
CA ALA A 7 10.67 -31.56 -5.48
C ALA A 7 9.90 -30.85 -4.35
N ASP A 8 10.58 -30.15 -3.44
CA ASP A 8 9.96 -29.27 -2.45
C ASP A 8 9.56 -27.93 -3.07
N TYR A 9 10.28 -27.47 -4.10
CA TYR A 9 9.90 -26.28 -4.88
C TYR A 9 8.71 -26.53 -5.81
N GLU A 10 8.59 -27.74 -6.38
CA GLU A 10 7.49 -28.10 -7.28
C GLU A 10 6.14 -28.33 -6.59
N ARG A 11 6.12 -28.56 -5.27
CA ARG A 11 4.89 -28.70 -4.46
C ARG A 11 4.35 -27.38 -3.92
N ILE A 12 5.08 -26.29 -4.13
CA ILE A 12 4.63 -24.93 -3.87
C ILE A 12 3.82 -24.53 -5.10
N VAL A 13 2.57 -24.08 -4.94
CA VAL A 13 1.89 -23.34 -6.03
C VAL A 13 2.91 -22.31 -6.51
N PRO A 14 3.32 -22.30 -7.80
CA PRO A 14 4.36 -21.38 -8.26
C PRO A 14 4.05 -20.00 -7.70
N PHE A 15 5.01 -19.37 -7.03
CA PHE A 15 4.76 -18.13 -6.31
C PHE A 15 4.05 -17.10 -7.19
N GLU A 16 4.38 -17.11 -8.48
CA GLU A 16 3.71 -16.36 -9.54
C GLU A 16 2.22 -16.70 -9.67
N ALA A 17 1.85 -17.99 -9.74
CA ALA A 17 0.46 -18.43 -9.81
C ALA A 17 -0.34 -18.09 -8.54
N LEU A 18 0.31 -18.11 -7.36
CA LEU A 18 -0.30 -17.65 -6.12
C LEU A 18 -0.57 -16.15 -6.17
N LEU A 19 0.42 -15.35 -6.58
CA LEU A 19 0.28 -13.91 -6.73
C LEU A 19 -0.82 -13.57 -7.75
N ASP A 20 -0.83 -14.21 -8.91
CA ASP A 20 -1.84 -13.99 -9.96
C ASP A 20 -3.26 -14.25 -9.43
N ARG A 21 -3.43 -15.30 -8.64
CA ARG A 21 -4.71 -15.62 -8.01
C ARG A 21 -5.13 -14.53 -7.02
N ILE A 22 -4.24 -14.15 -6.09
CA ILE A 22 -4.53 -13.11 -5.10
C ILE A 22 -4.84 -11.78 -5.77
N VAL A 23 -4.04 -11.38 -6.75
CA VAL A 23 -4.27 -10.16 -7.54
C VAL A 23 -5.62 -10.22 -8.24
N THR A 24 -5.96 -11.35 -8.86
CA THR A 24 -7.25 -11.51 -9.55
C THR A 24 -8.43 -11.34 -8.59
N GLU A 25 -8.35 -11.92 -7.39
CA GLU A 25 -9.39 -11.89 -6.35
C GLU A 25 -9.54 -10.49 -5.73
N ARG A 26 -8.43 -9.76 -5.50
CA ARG A 26 -8.40 -8.54 -4.68
C ARG A 26 -8.27 -7.23 -5.45
N GLN A 27 -7.84 -7.27 -6.72
CA GLN A 27 -7.57 -6.07 -7.53
C GLN A 27 -8.72 -5.05 -7.58
N GLN A 28 -9.97 -5.48 -7.45
CA GLN A 28 -11.11 -4.57 -7.47
C GLN A 28 -11.15 -3.68 -6.22
N GLU A 29 -10.86 -4.24 -5.05
CA GLU A 29 -10.79 -3.50 -3.79
C GLU A 29 -9.61 -2.51 -3.82
N TRP A 30 -8.45 -2.96 -4.30
CA TRP A 30 -7.28 -2.08 -4.45
C TRP A 30 -7.53 -0.95 -5.47
N ARG A 31 -8.20 -1.23 -6.58
CA ARG A 31 -8.63 -0.16 -7.51
C ARG A 31 -9.55 0.84 -6.83
N GLN A 32 -10.49 0.39 -5.99
CA GLN A 32 -11.38 1.30 -5.26
C GLN A 32 -10.60 2.14 -4.24
N PHE A 33 -9.69 1.53 -3.49
CA PHE A 33 -8.82 2.24 -2.55
C PHE A 33 -7.95 3.30 -3.27
N ARG A 34 -7.29 2.93 -4.36
CA ARG A 34 -6.54 3.85 -5.21
C ARG A 34 -7.40 5.02 -5.70
N ARG A 35 -8.61 4.73 -6.17
CA ARG A 35 -9.54 5.76 -6.67
C ARG A 35 -10.03 6.68 -5.56
N ARG A 36 -10.19 6.18 -4.33
CA ARG A 36 -10.50 6.99 -3.15
C ARG A 36 -9.39 8.01 -2.90
N LEU A 37 -8.13 7.59 -2.90
CA LEU A 37 -6.99 8.50 -2.74
C LEU A 37 -6.92 9.51 -3.90
N HIS A 38 -7.08 9.06 -5.15
CA HIS A 38 -7.02 9.94 -6.32
C HIS A 38 -8.05 11.08 -6.31
N ARG A 39 -9.25 10.84 -5.74
CA ARG A 39 -10.32 11.83 -5.66
C ARG A 39 -10.02 12.96 -4.67
N GLN A 40 -9.17 12.72 -3.66
CA GLN A 40 -8.88 13.66 -2.59
C GLN A 40 -7.36 13.81 -2.35
N PRO A 41 -6.59 14.25 -3.37
CA PRO A 41 -5.15 14.41 -3.22
C PRO A 41 -4.84 15.57 -2.27
N GLU A 42 -3.90 15.33 -1.35
CA GLU A 42 -3.33 16.35 -0.47
C GLU A 42 -1.92 16.72 -0.93
N LEU A 43 -1.51 17.97 -0.72
CA LEU A 43 -0.19 18.42 -1.15
C LEU A 43 0.88 17.97 -0.16
N SER A 44 2.14 18.00 -0.61
CA SER A 44 3.30 17.74 0.23
C SER A 44 3.26 18.56 1.53
N GLY A 45 3.35 17.88 2.67
CA GLY A 45 3.29 18.48 4.00
C GLY A 45 1.88 18.78 4.54
N ALA A 46 0.83 18.37 3.84
CA ALA A 46 -0.58 18.56 4.22
C ALA A 46 -1.42 17.26 4.14
N GLU A 47 -0.79 16.09 4.14
CA GLU A 47 -1.35 14.76 3.86
C GLU A 47 -2.10 14.15 5.07
N ILE A 48 -2.91 14.95 5.77
CA ILE A 48 -3.56 14.57 7.03
C ILE A 48 -4.65 13.52 6.78
N LEU A 49 -5.56 13.77 5.84
CA LEU A 49 -6.64 12.84 5.50
C LEU A 49 -6.08 11.54 4.91
N THR A 50 -5.09 11.66 4.03
CA THR A 50 -4.41 10.54 3.38
C THR A 50 -3.76 9.65 4.43
N THR A 51 -3.04 10.24 5.39
CA THR A 51 -2.45 9.51 6.53
C THR A 51 -3.52 8.79 7.36
N GLN A 52 -4.65 9.43 7.64
CA GLN A 52 -5.76 8.82 8.38
C GLN A 52 -6.36 7.63 7.64
N ILE A 53 -6.55 7.74 6.32
CA ILE A 53 -7.06 6.66 5.47
C ILE A 53 -6.11 5.46 5.51
N ILE A 54 -4.80 5.70 5.36
CA ILE A 54 -3.77 4.64 5.41
C ILE A 54 -3.75 3.98 6.80
N CYS A 55 -3.77 4.76 7.88
CA CYS A 55 -3.82 4.22 9.24
C CYS A 55 -5.09 3.38 9.47
N SER A 56 -6.24 3.80 8.95
CA SER A 56 -7.47 3.03 9.04
C SER A 56 -7.36 1.69 8.32
N GLN A 57 -6.74 1.68 7.13
CA GLN A 57 -6.52 0.44 6.37
C GLN A 57 -5.57 -0.50 7.11
N LEU A 58 -4.43 0.00 7.59
CA LEU A 58 -3.47 -0.79 8.37
C LEU A 58 -4.12 -1.38 9.64
N ARG A 59 -4.95 -0.61 10.35
CA ARG A 59 -5.71 -1.12 11.50
C ARG A 59 -6.71 -2.20 11.13
N SER A 60 -7.38 -2.11 9.98
CA SER A 60 -8.28 -3.17 9.51
C SER A 60 -7.55 -4.49 9.20
N LEU A 61 -6.24 -4.43 8.95
CA LEU A 61 -5.37 -5.60 8.81
C LEU A 61 -4.81 -6.10 10.15
N GLY A 62 -5.24 -5.52 11.29
CA GLY A 62 -4.75 -5.88 12.61
C GLY A 62 -3.40 -5.25 12.99
N LEU A 63 -2.84 -4.39 12.14
CA LEU A 63 -1.57 -3.71 12.39
C LEU A 63 -1.75 -2.49 13.31
N GLN A 64 -0.65 -2.05 13.92
CA GLN A 64 -0.60 -0.91 14.84
C GLN A 64 0.18 0.26 14.20
N PRO A 65 -0.45 1.06 13.31
CA PRO A 65 0.24 2.15 12.64
C PRO A 65 0.62 3.26 13.61
N GLN A 66 1.88 3.67 13.55
CA GLN A 66 2.42 4.83 14.24
C GLN A 66 2.46 6.01 13.28
N VAL A 67 1.75 7.08 13.65
CA VAL A 67 1.74 8.33 12.89
C VAL A 67 3.03 9.09 13.16
N THR A 68 3.64 9.64 12.12
CA THR A 68 4.84 10.48 12.22
C THR A 68 4.56 11.74 13.06
N SER A 69 5.60 12.34 13.64
CA SER A 69 5.47 13.53 14.49
C SER A 69 4.77 14.72 13.82
N ARG A 70 4.82 14.82 12.48
CA ARG A 70 4.16 15.87 11.71
C ARG A 70 2.72 15.55 11.34
N GLY A 71 2.22 14.35 11.60
CA GLY A 71 0.86 13.93 11.26
C GLY A 71 0.62 13.60 9.78
N VAL A 72 1.67 13.63 8.94
CA VAL A 72 1.59 13.54 7.47
C VAL A 72 2.30 12.30 6.92
N GLY A 73 2.15 11.20 7.64
CA GLY A 73 2.68 9.90 7.26
C GLY A 73 2.60 8.93 8.43
N CYS A 74 2.77 7.64 8.17
CA CYS A 74 2.81 6.61 9.19
C CYS A 74 3.70 5.45 8.78
N PHE A 75 4.06 4.62 9.75
CA PHE A 75 4.68 3.31 9.53
C PHE A 75 4.00 2.27 10.43
N ALA A 76 4.08 0.99 10.05
CA ALA A 76 3.59 -0.12 10.84
C ALA A 76 4.52 -1.31 10.65
N ASP A 77 4.79 -2.04 11.74
CA ASP A 77 5.55 -3.27 11.69
C ASP A 77 4.60 -4.45 11.42
N LEU A 78 5.01 -5.34 10.51
CA LEU A 78 4.34 -6.60 10.22
C LEU A 78 5.30 -7.74 10.56
N SER A 79 4.85 -8.66 11.41
CA SER A 79 5.65 -9.80 11.86
C SER A 79 5.02 -11.09 11.33
N THR A 80 5.79 -11.85 10.55
CA THR A 80 5.35 -13.11 9.91
C THR A 80 5.64 -14.34 10.77
N GLY A 81 6.11 -14.15 11.99
CA GLY A 81 6.55 -15.20 12.90
C GLY A 81 7.26 -14.62 14.12
N PRO A 82 7.75 -15.46 15.05
CA PRO A 82 8.47 -14.97 16.22
C PRO A 82 9.68 -14.14 15.82
N ALA A 83 9.90 -13.04 16.55
CA ALA A 83 11.10 -12.23 16.39
C ALA A 83 12.35 -13.10 16.61
N CYS A 84 13.31 -12.98 15.68
CA CYS A 84 14.59 -13.66 15.74
C CYS A 84 15.66 -12.65 15.33
N ASP A 85 16.71 -12.52 16.14
CA ASP A 85 17.77 -11.53 15.96
C ASP A 85 18.54 -11.68 14.63
N ASP A 86 18.44 -12.86 14.00
CA ASP A 86 19.11 -13.20 12.74
C ASP A 86 18.23 -13.01 11.49
N LEU A 87 16.97 -12.58 11.62
CA LEU A 87 16.10 -12.35 10.47
C LEU A 87 16.29 -10.95 9.86
N PRO A 88 16.35 -10.82 8.52
CA PRO A 88 16.48 -9.52 7.87
C PRO A 88 15.19 -8.70 8.04
N LEU A 89 15.36 -7.41 8.29
CA LEU A 89 14.28 -6.42 8.27
C LEU A 89 14.14 -5.86 6.84
N ILE A 90 12.93 -5.88 6.30
CA ILE A 90 12.61 -5.33 4.98
C ILE A 90 11.62 -4.17 5.16
N ALA A 91 11.95 -3.01 4.59
CA ALA A 91 11.06 -1.87 4.56
C ALA A 91 10.39 -1.74 3.18
N ILE A 92 9.07 -1.75 3.16
CA ILE A 92 8.26 -1.39 1.99
C ILE A 92 7.78 0.05 2.18
N ARG A 93 8.11 0.93 1.24
CA ARG A 93 7.85 2.36 1.34
C ARG A 93 7.05 2.86 0.15
N ALA A 94 6.06 3.72 0.43
CA ALA A 94 5.32 4.46 -0.57
C ALA A 94 5.18 5.93 -0.18
N ASP A 95 5.33 6.79 -1.18
CA ASP A 95 5.02 8.22 -1.18
C ASP A 95 3.50 8.41 -1.18
N ILE A 96 3.00 9.48 -0.55
CA ILE A 96 1.56 9.68 -0.34
C ILE A 96 1.05 11.05 -0.82
N ASP A 97 1.92 11.95 -1.26
CA ASP A 97 1.56 13.32 -1.62
C ASP A 97 1.07 13.47 -3.06
N GLY A 98 0.27 14.51 -3.29
CA GLY A 98 -0.16 15.01 -4.58
C GLY A 98 0.56 16.29 -4.98
N LEU A 99 0.34 16.71 -6.22
CA LEU A 99 0.96 17.89 -6.82
C LEU A 99 0.00 19.08 -6.95
N PRO A 100 0.50 20.33 -6.92
CA PRO A 100 -0.29 21.54 -7.11
C PRO A 100 -0.58 21.79 -8.60
N LEU A 101 -1.36 20.90 -9.20
CA LEU A 101 -1.81 21.00 -10.59
C LEU A 101 -3.25 20.51 -10.74
N GLN A 102 -3.94 21.05 -11.74
CA GLN A 102 -5.29 20.63 -12.05
C GLN A 102 -5.29 19.22 -12.66
N ASP A 103 -6.09 18.32 -12.10
CA ASP A 103 -6.36 17.03 -12.72
C ASP A 103 -7.08 17.26 -14.06
N ARG A 104 -6.46 16.78 -15.15
CA ARG A 104 -6.98 16.89 -16.52
C ARG A 104 -7.77 15.65 -16.94
N LYS A 105 -7.87 14.66 -16.07
CA LYS A 105 -8.54 13.40 -16.36
C LYS A 105 -10.05 13.59 -16.48
N GLN A 106 -10.64 12.87 -17.42
CA GLN A 106 -12.09 12.72 -17.56
C GLN A 106 -12.48 11.31 -17.11
N ALA A 107 -12.60 11.11 -15.79
CA ALA A 107 -13.03 9.85 -15.21
C ALA A 107 -13.83 10.08 -13.94
N GLU A 108 -14.68 9.12 -13.56
CA GLU A 108 -15.46 9.18 -12.32
C GLU A 108 -14.61 9.30 -11.05
N TYR A 109 -13.31 9.03 -11.15
CA TYR A 109 -12.38 9.08 -10.04
C TYR A 109 -11.37 10.22 -10.15
N SER A 110 -11.55 11.17 -11.08
CA SER A 110 -10.75 12.40 -11.14
C SER A 110 -10.78 13.13 -9.80
N SER A 111 -9.72 13.89 -9.53
CA SER A 111 -9.61 14.73 -8.34
C SER A 111 -10.83 15.65 -8.20
N THR A 112 -11.41 15.65 -7.02
CA THR A 112 -12.48 16.58 -6.61
C THR A 112 -11.92 17.83 -5.94
N CYS A 113 -10.59 17.91 -5.77
CA CYS A 113 -9.89 19.03 -5.16
C CYS A 113 -9.30 19.94 -6.25
N PRO A 114 -9.84 21.16 -6.46
CA PRO A 114 -9.34 22.07 -7.49
C PRO A 114 -7.84 22.35 -7.34
N GLY A 115 -7.10 22.28 -8.46
CA GLY A 115 -5.65 22.54 -8.48
C GLY A 115 -4.80 21.50 -7.76
N LYS A 116 -5.33 20.32 -7.43
CA LYS A 116 -4.57 19.22 -6.82
C LYS A 116 -4.79 17.91 -7.57
N ALA A 117 -3.74 17.13 -7.76
CA ALA A 117 -3.81 15.83 -8.43
C ALA A 117 -2.70 14.88 -7.96
N HIS A 118 -3.00 13.58 -7.91
CA HIS A 118 -1.96 12.55 -7.95
C HIS A 118 -1.51 12.31 -9.39
N ALA A 119 -0.54 13.08 -9.85
CA ALA A 119 0.00 12.97 -11.22
C ALA A 119 1.32 12.17 -11.30
N CYS A 120 1.93 11.81 -10.16
CA CYS A 120 3.12 10.96 -10.06
C CYS A 120 2.82 9.51 -9.63
N GLY A 121 1.54 9.17 -9.45
CA GLY A 121 1.13 7.81 -9.08
C GLY A 121 1.29 7.45 -7.61
N HIS A 122 1.44 8.41 -6.70
CA HIS A 122 1.60 8.15 -5.25
C HIS A 122 0.38 7.45 -4.64
N ASP A 123 -0.82 7.70 -5.19
CA ASP A 123 -2.03 6.92 -4.91
C ASP A 123 -1.91 5.44 -5.29
N VAL A 124 -1.23 5.14 -6.40
CA VAL A 124 -0.93 3.77 -6.85
C VAL A 124 0.14 3.14 -5.95
N HIS A 125 1.25 3.84 -5.70
CA HIS A 125 2.34 3.33 -4.84
C HIS A 125 1.82 2.97 -3.44
N THR A 126 1.01 3.86 -2.85
CA THR A 126 0.38 3.63 -1.53
C THR A 126 -0.52 2.41 -1.55
N THR A 127 -1.32 2.25 -2.61
CA THR A 127 -2.21 1.09 -2.76
C THR A 127 -1.41 -0.22 -2.85
N ILE A 128 -0.31 -0.23 -3.60
CA ILE A 128 0.55 -1.41 -3.74
C ILE A 128 1.21 -1.76 -2.40
N ALA A 129 1.74 -0.77 -1.67
CA ALA A 129 2.36 -1.01 -0.36
C ALA A 129 1.35 -1.61 0.65
N LEU A 130 0.10 -1.14 0.64
CA LEU A 130 -0.97 -1.71 1.45
C LEU A 130 -1.39 -3.09 1.00
N ALA A 131 -1.44 -3.35 -0.31
CA ALA A 131 -1.72 -4.68 -0.85
C ALA A 131 -0.66 -5.70 -0.39
N VAL A 132 0.62 -5.32 -0.38
CA VAL A 132 1.69 -6.17 0.17
C VAL A 132 1.45 -6.50 1.64
N ALA A 133 1.04 -5.52 2.46
CA ALA A 133 0.74 -5.75 3.88
C ALA A 133 -0.49 -6.66 4.11
N GLU A 134 -1.39 -6.76 3.13
CA GLU A 134 -2.60 -7.58 3.21
C GLU A 134 -2.39 -9.03 2.74
N MET A 135 -1.34 -9.29 1.95
CA MET A 135 -1.04 -10.62 1.39
C MET A 135 -0.28 -11.54 2.35
N VAL A 136 0.16 -11.03 3.48
CA VAL A 136 1.07 -11.69 4.43
C VAL A 136 0.33 -12.03 5.71
#